data_AF-A0A970SY14-F1
#
_entry.id   AF-A0A970SY14-F1
#
_cell.length_a   1.000
_cell.length_b   1.000
_cell.length_c   1.000
_cell.angle_alpha   90.00
_cell.angle_beta   90.00
_cell.angle_gamma   90.00
#
_symmetry.space_group_name_H-M   'P 1'
#
loop_
_entity.id
_entity.type
_entity.pdbx_description
1 polymer ?
#
loop_
_entity_poly.entity_id
_entity_poly.type
_entity_poly.pdbx_seq_one_letter_code
_entity_poly.pdbx_strand_id
1 'polypeptide(L)'
;MKVTFPAMGHMNIAVKSLLSGLKLDVIPPPPITKRTLELGVKNSPEFACLPLKINVGNFIEAMEQGADTIVMAGGWGPCRFGYYAQVERDILEALGYQFR
;
A
#
# COMPACT_ATOMS: atom_id res chain seq x y z
N MET A 1 14.50 -4.81 -7.12
CA MET A 1 13.13 -4.41 -6.77
C MET A 1 13.01 -4.61 -5.28
N LYS A 2 12.62 -3.55 -4.59
CA LYS A 2 12.31 -3.53 -3.16
C LYS A 2 10.80 -3.48 -3.06
N VAL A 3 10.22 -4.65 -2.81
CA VAL A 3 8.78 -4.88 -2.90
C VAL A 3 8.13 -4.57 -1.56
N THR A 4 7.05 -3.82 -1.59
CA THR A 4 6.15 -3.62 -0.45
C THR A 4 4.73 -4.05 -0.79
N PHE A 5 3.87 -4.10 0.22
CA PHE A 5 2.48 -4.56 0.15
C PHE A 5 1.71 -3.93 1.33
N PRO A 6 0.37 -3.90 1.33
CA PRO A 6 -0.38 -3.23 2.39
C PRO A 6 -0.38 -4.04 3.70
N ALA A 7 -0.35 -3.39 4.86
CA ALA A 7 -0.33 -4.10 6.14
C ALA A 7 -1.56 -5.01 6.38
N MET A 8 -2.78 -4.50 6.13
CA MET A 8 -4.07 -5.21 6.25
C MET A 8 -4.18 -6.20 7.44
N GLY A 9 -3.89 -5.71 8.64
CA GLY A 9 -3.94 -6.54 9.86
C GLY A 9 -2.82 -7.58 9.90
N HIS A 10 -3.16 -8.85 10.11
CA HIS A 10 -2.19 -9.95 10.19
C HIS A 10 -1.83 -10.56 8.83
N MET A 11 -2.45 -10.09 7.74
CA MET A 11 -2.13 -10.54 6.39
C MET A 11 -0.66 -10.28 6.03
N ASN A 12 -0.08 -9.22 6.59
CA ASN A 12 1.33 -8.88 6.40
C ASN A 12 2.31 -10.02 6.74
N ILE A 13 1.98 -10.87 7.72
CA ILE A 13 2.81 -12.01 8.11
C ILE A 13 2.87 -13.02 6.96
N ALA A 14 1.71 -13.39 6.42
CA ALA A 14 1.60 -14.36 5.34
C ALA A 14 2.22 -13.82 4.04
N VAL A 15 1.92 -12.58 3.66
CA VAL A 15 2.42 -11.96 2.42
C VAL A 15 3.93 -11.77 2.47
N LYS A 16 4.48 -11.28 3.59
CA LYS A 16 5.93 -11.21 3.80
C LYS A 16 6.57 -12.58 3.62
N SER A 17 6.04 -13.60 4.29
CA SER A 17 6.60 -14.96 4.24
C SER A 17 6.59 -15.52 2.82
N LEU A 18 5.50 -15.31 2.07
CA LEU A 18 5.39 -15.71 0.67
C LEU A 18 6.43 -15.00 -0.22
N LEU A 19 6.48 -13.67 -0.18
CA LEU A 19 7.39 -12.89 -1.03
C LEU A 19 8.86 -13.14 -0.70
N SER A 20 9.20 -13.27 0.59
CA SER A 20 10.55 -13.65 1.01
C SER A 20 10.90 -15.08 0.60
N GLY A 21 9.94 -16.02 0.65
CA GLY A 21 10.11 -17.38 0.14
C GLY A 21 10.38 -17.44 -1.37
N LEU A 22 9.82 -16.49 -2.12
CA LEU A 22 10.11 -16.27 -3.54
C LEU A 22 11.45 -15.54 -3.79
N LYS A 23 12.25 -15.30 -2.75
CA LYS A 23 13.56 -14.62 -2.80
C LYS A 23 13.49 -13.17 -3.30
N LEU A 24 12.38 -12.48 -3.06
CA LEU A 24 12.26 -11.04 -3.31
C LEU A 24 12.85 -10.23 -2.13
N ASP A 25 13.39 -9.05 -2.42
CA ASP A 25 13.78 -8.07 -1.40
C ASP A 25 12.52 -7.34 -0.94
N VAL A 26 12.09 -7.62 0.30
CA VAL A 26 10.78 -7.19 0.83
C VAL A 26 10.97 -6.11 1.88
N ILE A 27 10.40 -4.94 1.63
CA ILE A 27 10.23 -3.88 2.64
C ILE A 27 8.83 -4.06 3.23
N PRO A 28 8.71 -4.65 4.43
CA PRO A 28 7.41 -4.81 5.05
C PRO A 28 6.79 -3.44 5.33
N PRO A 29 5.46 -3.30 5.17
CA PRO A 29 4.79 -2.08 5.53
C PRO A 29 5.04 -1.73 7.01
N PRO A 30 5.25 -0.45 7.35
CA PRO A 30 5.37 -0.05 8.75
C PRO A 30 4.04 -0.28 9.49
N PRO A 31 4.08 -0.37 10.84
CA PRO A 31 2.87 -0.39 11.65
C PRO A 31 1.98 0.82 11.34
N ILE A 32 0.67 0.60 11.34
CA ILE A 32 -0.29 1.70 11.11
C ILE A 32 -0.29 2.61 12.33
N THR A 33 0.11 3.86 12.12
CA THR A 33 0.14 4.91 13.15
C THR A 33 -0.82 6.05 12.81
N LYS A 34 -0.91 7.05 13.70
CA LYS A 34 -1.62 8.31 13.39
C LYS A 34 -1.05 9.00 12.15
N ARG A 35 0.28 8.99 12.00
CA ARG A 35 0.97 9.53 10.82
C ARG A 35 0.51 8.83 9.54
N THR A 36 0.43 7.49 9.56
CA THR A 36 -0.06 6.69 8.43
C THR A 36 -1.47 7.15 8.02
N LEU A 37 -2.36 7.33 9.00
CA LEU A 37 -3.72 7.79 8.73
C LEU A 37 -3.76 9.23 8.23
N GLU A 38 -2.98 10.15 8.80
CA GLU A 38 -2.89 11.55 8.38
C GLU A 38 -2.41 11.68 6.93
N LEU A 39 -1.37 10.94 6.56
CA LEU A 39 -0.89 10.84 5.17
C LEU A 39 -1.99 10.31 4.24
N GLY A 40 -2.70 9.27 4.67
CA GLY A 40 -3.81 8.69 3.94
C GLY A 40 -4.95 9.67 3.68
N VAL A 41 -5.43 10.32 4.75
CA VAL A 41 -6.54 11.30 4.70
C VAL A 41 -6.16 12.51 3.86
N LYS A 42 -4.93 13.01 3.98
CA LYS A 42 -4.45 14.18 3.23
C LYS A 42 -4.44 13.95 1.72
N ASN A 43 -4.10 12.74 1.28
CA ASN A 43 -3.82 12.45 -0.13
C ASN A 43 -4.93 11.65 -0.83
N SER A 44 -5.94 11.17 -0.11
CA SER A 44 -7.02 10.36 -0.68
C SER A 44 -8.34 11.13 -0.72
N PRO A 45 -9.29 10.75 -1.60
CA PRO A 45 -10.61 11.35 -1.61
C PRO A 45 -11.34 11.26 -0.27
N GLU A 46 -12.06 12.31 0.12
CA GLU A 46 -12.78 12.39 1.39
C GLU A 46 -13.78 11.24 1.56
N PHE A 47 -14.53 10.92 0.49
CA PHE A 47 -15.52 9.84 0.48
C PHE A 47 -14.93 8.44 0.25
N ALA A 48 -13.60 8.32 0.14
CA ALA A 48 -12.96 7.01 0.07
C ALA A 48 -13.03 6.31 1.43
N CYS A 49 -13.18 4.99 1.36
CA CYS A 49 -13.23 4.13 2.53
C CYS A 49 -11.90 4.15 3.29
N LEU A 50 -11.98 4.00 4.61
CA LEU A 50 -10.83 4.06 5.51
C LEU A 50 -9.66 3.13 5.11
N PRO A 51 -9.89 1.89 4.64
CA PRO A 51 -8.78 1.01 4.28
C PRO A 51 -7.93 1.55 3.12
N LEU A 52 -8.53 2.21 2.12
CA LEU A 52 -7.79 2.86 1.03
C LEU A 52 -6.87 3.95 1.59
N LYS A 53 -7.39 4.79 2.48
CA LYS A 53 -6.60 5.86 3.11
C LYS A 53 -5.41 5.30 3.86
N ILE A 54 -5.64 4.25 4.66
CA ILE A 54 -4.58 3.58 5.40
C ILE A 54 -3.52 3.03 4.44
N ASN A 55 -3.91 2.35 3.37
CA ASN A 55 -2.97 1.82 2.37
C ASN A 55 -2.12 2.90 1.72
N VAL A 56 -2.73 4.00 1.27
CA VAL A 56 -2.01 5.14 0.67
C VAL A 56 -0.93 5.66 1.62
N GLY A 57 -1.28 5.89 2.89
CA GLY A 57 -0.31 6.33 3.89
C GLY A 57 0.80 5.30 4.11
N ASN A 58 0.45 4.02 4.14
CA ASN A 58 1.38 2.92 4.38
C ASN A 58 2.36 2.74 3.21
N PHE A 59 1.91 2.92 1.98
CA PHE A 59 2.76 2.91 0.79
C PHE A 59 3.70 4.12 0.73
N ILE A 60 3.21 5.32 1.09
CA ILE A 60 4.08 6.50 1.22
C ILE A 60 5.23 6.21 2.20
N GLU A 61 4.93 5.72 3.39
CA GLU A 61 5.95 5.41 4.39
C GLU A 61 6.88 4.24 3.98
N ALA A 62 6.37 3.25 3.25
CA ALA A 62 7.18 2.17 2.71
C ALA A 62 8.13 2.66 1.61
N MET A 63 7.70 3.60 0.77
CA MET A 63 8.55 4.24 -0.24
C MET A 63 9.60 5.15 0.39
N GLU A 64 9.29 5.85 1.49
CA GLU A 64 10.30 6.57 2.28
C GLU A 64 11.41 5.64 2.82
N GLN A 65 11.07 4.37 3.08
CA GLN A 65 12.04 3.33 3.48
C GLN A 65 12.77 2.70 2.28
N GLY A 66 12.49 3.15 1.06
CA GLY A 66 13.16 2.75 -0.17
C GLY A 66 12.44 1.67 -0.97
N ALA A 67 11.16 1.40 -0.71
CA ALA A 67 10.37 0.52 -1.59
C ALA A 67 10.21 1.16 -2.98
N ASP A 68 10.41 0.36 -4.03
CA ASP A 68 10.32 0.80 -5.43
C ASP A 68 9.25 0.04 -6.23
N THR A 69 8.59 -0.92 -5.60
CA THR A 69 7.60 -1.81 -6.22
C THR A 69 6.48 -2.09 -5.23
N ILE A 70 5.21 -1.96 -5.63
CA ILE A 70 4.04 -2.20 -4.77
C ILE A 70 3.27 -3.41 -5.28
N VAL A 71 3.05 -4.40 -4.41
CA VAL A 71 2.14 -5.50 -4.66
C VAL A 71 0.82 -5.21 -3.96
N MET A 72 -0.22 -5.02 -4.76
CA MET A 72 -1.57 -4.77 -4.28
C MET A 72 -2.55 -5.76 -4.88
N ALA A 73 -3.47 -6.25 -4.05
CA ALA A 73 -4.58 -7.06 -4.51
C ALA A 73 -5.59 -6.17 -5.27
N GLY A 74 -6.16 -6.73 -6.34
CA GLY A 74 -7.19 -6.07 -7.14
C GLY A 74 -8.06 -7.12 -7.83
N GLY A 75 -9.04 -6.67 -8.60
CA GLY A 75 -9.92 -7.55 -9.38
C GLY A 75 -11.39 -7.35 -9.04
N TRP A 76 -12.22 -8.37 -9.27
CA TRP A 76 -13.65 -8.27 -9.02
C TRP A 76 -13.98 -8.77 -7.61
N GLY A 77 -14.36 -7.84 -6.73
CA GLY A 77 -14.84 -8.13 -5.38
C GLY A 77 -16.15 -7.39 -5.08
N PRO A 78 -16.79 -7.68 -3.94
CA PRO A 78 -18.09 -7.10 -3.57
C PRO A 78 -18.05 -5.59 -3.25
N CYS A 79 -16.86 -4.97 -3.21
CA CYS A 79 -16.69 -3.58 -2.82
C CYS A 79 -15.63 -2.85 -3.68
N ARG A 80 -15.32 -1.60 -3.32
CA ARG A 80 -14.30 -0.77 -4.01
C ARG A 80 -12.87 -1.30 -3.90
N PHE A 81 -12.62 -2.28 -3.03
CA PHE A 81 -11.32 -2.95 -2.89
C PHE A 81 -10.77 -3.46 -4.24
N GLY A 82 -11.65 -3.92 -5.12
CA GLY A 82 -11.27 -4.38 -6.45
C GLY A 82 -10.54 -3.34 -7.31
N TYR A 83 -10.77 -2.05 -7.02
CA TYR A 83 -10.18 -0.90 -7.72
C TYR A 83 -9.04 -0.23 -6.94
N TYR A 84 -8.68 -0.73 -5.75
CA TYR A 84 -7.67 -0.07 -4.93
C TYR A 84 -6.33 0.04 -5.65
N ALA A 85 -5.87 -1.05 -6.29
CA ALA A 85 -4.61 -1.06 -7.01
C ALA A 85 -4.49 0.06 -8.07
N GLN A 86 -5.59 0.39 -8.75
CA GLN A 86 -5.64 1.48 -9.74
C GLN A 86 -5.72 2.85 -9.05
N VAL A 87 -6.64 3.02 -8.10
CA VAL A 87 -6.85 4.31 -7.43
C VAL A 87 -5.64 4.72 -6.60
N GLU A 88 -5.04 3.79 -5.86
CA GLU A 88 -3.82 4.03 -5.09
C GLU A 88 -2.65 4.36 -6.02
N ARG A 89 -2.57 3.71 -7.20
CA ARG A 89 -1.56 4.04 -8.21
C ARG A 89 -1.71 5.47 -8.71
N ASP A 90 -2.91 5.86 -9.13
CA ASP A 90 -3.18 7.21 -9.65
C ASP A 90 -2.86 8.28 -8.58
N ILE A 91 -3.21 8.03 -7.32
CA ILE A 91 -2.89 8.93 -6.20
C ILE A 91 -1.38 9.07 -6.04
N LEU A 92 -0.64 7.96 -5.98
CA LEU A 92 0.81 7.99 -5.74
C LEU A 92 1.57 8.61 -6.93
N GLU A 93 1.16 8.33 -8.16
CA GLU A 93 1.72 8.96 -9.37
C GLU A 93 1.45 10.47 -9.39
N ALA A 94 0.26 10.91 -9.01
CA ALA A 94 -0.08 12.34 -8.90
C ALA A 94 0.75 13.08 -7.84
N LEU A 95 1.21 12.37 -6.80
CA LEU A 95 2.14 12.90 -5.79
C LEU A 95 3.61 12.90 -6.26
N GLY A 96 3.91 12.37 -7.45
CA GLY A 96 5.24 12.33 -8.04
C GLY A 96 6.08 11.10 -7.65
N TYR A 97 5.49 10.08 -7.00
CA TYR A 97 6.19 8.84 -6.73
C TYR A 97 6.45 8.05 -8.02
N GLN A 98 7.62 7.43 -8.09
CA GLN A 98 8.03 6.58 -9.22
C GLN A 98 8.24 5.17 -8.67
N PHE A 99 7.36 4.25 -9.05
CA PHE A 99 7.37 2.86 -8.58
C PHE A 99 6.82 1.93 -9.66
N ARG A 100 6.92 0.61 -9.42
CA ARG A 100 6.39 -0.44 -10.30
C ARG A 100 5.18 -1.13 -9.69
#